data_AF-A0A182TA29-F1
#
_entry.id   AF-A0A182TA29-F1
#
_cell.length_a   1.000
_cell.length_b   1.000
_cell.length_c   1.000
_cell.angle_alpha   90.00
_cell.angle_beta   90.00
_cell.angle_gamma   90.00
#
_symmetry.space_group_name_H-M   'P 1'
#
loop_
_entity.id
_entity.type
_entity.pdbx_description
1 polymer ?
#
loop_
_entity_poly.entity_id
_entity_poly.type
_entity_poly.pdbx_seq_one_letter_code
_entity_poly.pdbx_strand_id
1 'polypeptide(L)'
;MFTLCRPEYGTTEAAWKGMLTEAERLSDLHLKIKASLCSDVTLQIKEWQKDNYHKSMMQIKERKEMEDQFKRAQKPWAKLLASAEKAKADYHAACKMEKSAANQERNASSDSSMSNDQLKKMQERVQKLKDDVAKSRERYEQTLNEIKEYNPVYIESMTNVFRKCQEMEETRLCFFKNVLFSIHKCLNISEDPSLPQIYKEFHHTINNADHQKDLKWWSNNHGVNMGMSWPTFVVSAWTVSSENGRNPGDRVCDACAL
;
A
#
# COMPACT_ATOMS: atom_id res chain seq x y z
N MET A 1 -8.03 11.99 39.10
CA MET A 1 -6.57 12.18 38.93
C MET A 1 -6.26 13.59 38.43
N PHE A 2 -6.81 14.65 39.04
CA PHE A 2 -6.61 16.06 38.64
C PHE A 2 -6.88 17.03 39.82
N THR A 3 -6.24 16.77 40.97
CA THR A 3 -6.32 17.64 42.16
C THR A 3 -4.94 17.78 42.81
N LEU A 4 -3.94 18.13 42.01
CA LEU A 4 -2.54 18.22 42.46
C LEU A 4 -1.78 19.42 41.87
N CYS A 5 -2.47 20.53 41.61
CA CYS A 5 -1.81 21.80 41.27
C CYS A 5 -2.45 22.94 42.06
N ARG A 6 -1.93 23.19 43.26
CA ARG A 6 -2.00 24.47 44.00
C ARG A 6 -1.16 24.52 45.30
N PRO A 7 0.05 23.92 45.34
CA PRO A 7 1.10 24.45 46.23
C PRO A 7 2.43 24.76 45.54
N GLU A 8 2.65 24.34 44.29
CA GLU A 8 3.89 24.61 43.57
C GLU A 8 3.88 26.02 42.95
N TYR A 9 4.99 26.76 43.04
CA TYR A 9 5.09 28.15 42.57
C TYR A 9 6.47 28.46 41.99
N GLY A 10 6.62 29.67 41.45
CA GLY A 10 7.91 30.21 41.06
C GLY A 10 8.55 29.50 39.86
N THR A 11 9.87 29.48 39.85
CA THR A 11 10.67 28.92 38.76
C THR A 11 10.57 27.39 38.67
N THR A 12 10.35 26.72 39.80
CA THR A 12 10.15 25.26 39.84
C THR A 12 8.80 24.84 39.23
N GLU A 13 7.73 25.60 39.48
CA GLU A 13 6.44 25.39 38.80
C GLU A 13 6.55 25.57 37.29
N ALA A 14 7.29 26.58 36.83
CA ALA A 14 7.54 26.80 35.41
C ALA A 14 8.33 25.64 34.78
N ALA A 15 9.36 25.13 35.46
CA ALA A 15 10.10 23.95 35.03
C ALA A 15 9.22 22.70 34.93
N TRP A 16 8.35 22.45 35.92
CA TRP A 16 7.36 21.36 35.87
C TRP A 16 6.45 21.51 34.66
N LYS A 17 5.84 22.68 34.47
CA LYS A 17 4.93 22.95 33.34
C LYS A 17 5.63 22.80 31.99
N GLY A 18 6.95 23.04 31.92
CA GLY A 18 7.75 22.80 30.72
C GLY A 18 7.63 21.38 30.15
N MET A 19 7.37 20.37 30.99
CA MET A 19 7.12 18.99 30.54
C MET A 19 5.85 18.88 29.69
N LEU A 20 4.80 19.64 30.03
CA LEU A 20 3.56 19.65 29.25
C LEU A 20 3.80 20.25 27.87
N THR A 21 4.59 21.32 27.79
CA THR A 21 4.98 21.95 26.52
C THR A 21 5.83 21.02 25.66
N GLU A 22 6.76 20.26 26.26
CA GLU A 22 7.51 19.23 25.54
C GLU A 22 6.57 18.17 24.94
N ALA A 23 5.66 17.63 25.75
CA ALA A 23 4.68 16.63 25.32
C ALA A 23 3.76 17.14 24.20
N GLU A 24 3.27 18.38 24.29
CA GLU A 24 2.46 19.03 23.25
C GLU A 24 3.24 19.14 21.93
N ARG A 25 4.50 19.58 21.98
CA ARG A 25 5.32 19.72 20.76
C ARG A 25 5.69 18.39 20.13
N LEU A 26 5.94 17.35 20.92
CA LEU A 26 6.10 15.99 20.40
C LEU A 26 4.80 15.50 19.75
N SER A 27 3.65 15.77 20.36
CA SER A 27 2.34 15.45 19.77
C SER A 27 2.17 16.16 18.42
N ASP A 28 2.47 17.44 18.33
CA ASP A 28 2.41 18.21 17.07
C ASP A 28 3.32 17.62 15.99
N LEU A 29 4.54 17.20 16.37
CA LEU A 29 5.46 16.52 15.47
C LEU A 29 4.87 15.22 14.92
N HIS A 30 4.28 14.38 15.78
CA HIS A 30 3.60 13.16 15.34
C HIS A 30 2.36 13.44 14.47
N LEU A 31 1.61 14.51 14.75
CA LEU A 31 0.48 14.91 13.91
C LEU A 31 0.92 15.37 12.51
N LYS A 32 2.07 16.06 12.40
CA LYS A 32 2.67 16.39 11.10
C LYS A 32 3.04 15.15 10.31
N ILE A 33 3.68 14.16 10.95
CA ILE A 33 4.03 12.88 10.31
C ILE A 33 2.77 12.19 9.77
N LYS A 34 1.72 12.11 10.59
CA LYS A 34 0.42 11.57 10.16
C LYS A 34 -0.11 12.33 8.95
N ALA A 35 -0.07 13.66 8.96
CA ALA A 35 -0.55 14.48 7.84
C ALA A 35 0.24 14.19 6.56
N SER A 36 1.57 14.12 6.60
CA SER A 36 2.39 13.79 5.42
C SER A 36 2.14 12.39 4.88
N LEU A 37 1.89 11.39 5.74
CA LEU A 37 1.51 10.04 5.30
C LEU A 37 0.11 10.02 4.65
N CYS A 38 -0.88 10.63 5.29
CA CYS A 38 -2.27 10.60 4.83
C CYS A 38 -2.54 11.51 3.63
N SER A 39 -1.79 12.59 3.49
CA SER A 39 -1.94 13.54 2.40
C SER A 39 -0.93 13.24 1.30
N ASP A 40 0.37 13.41 1.55
CA ASP A 40 1.39 13.46 0.51
C ASP A 40 1.63 12.08 -0.11
N VAL A 41 1.93 11.07 0.72
CA VAL A 41 2.18 9.70 0.24
C VAL A 41 0.92 9.10 -0.39
N THR A 42 -0.24 9.33 0.23
CA THR A 42 -1.51 8.81 -0.28
C THR A 42 -1.89 9.48 -1.61
N LEU A 43 -1.66 10.79 -1.75
CA LEU A 43 -1.89 11.51 -3.00
C LEU A 43 -0.96 10.99 -4.10
N GLN A 44 0.33 10.82 -3.80
CA GLN A 44 1.30 10.25 -4.74
C GLN A 44 0.84 8.89 -5.29
N ILE A 45 0.35 8.00 -4.43
CA ILE A 45 -0.20 6.70 -4.84
C ILE A 45 -1.45 6.86 -5.71
N LYS A 46 -2.38 7.74 -5.31
CA LYS A 46 -3.63 7.97 -6.05
C LYS A 46 -3.39 8.56 -7.43
N GLU A 47 -2.48 9.52 -7.55
CA GLU A 47 -2.12 10.16 -8.82
C GLU A 47 -1.45 9.15 -9.74
N TRP A 48 -0.45 8.41 -9.25
CA TRP A 48 0.20 7.38 -10.04
C TRP A 48 -0.80 6.30 -10.49
N GLN A 49 -1.70 5.85 -9.60
CA GLN A 49 -2.74 4.89 -9.97
C GLN A 49 -3.67 5.43 -11.06
N LYS A 50 -4.08 6.70 -10.95
CA LYS A 50 -4.95 7.35 -11.93
C LYS A 50 -4.29 7.43 -13.31
N ASP A 51 -3.00 7.75 -13.35
CA ASP A 51 -2.26 7.94 -14.60
C ASP A 51 -1.87 6.63 -15.28
N ASN A 52 -1.73 5.54 -14.51
CA ASN A 52 -1.28 4.24 -15.02
C ASN A 52 -2.41 3.22 -15.22
N TYR A 53 -3.57 3.41 -14.57
CA TYR A 53 -4.69 2.48 -14.67
C TYR A 53 -6.00 3.21 -15.01
N HIS A 54 -6.44 3.02 -16.25
CA HIS A 54 -7.66 3.66 -16.75
C HIS A 54 -8.84 2.70 -16.65
N LYS A 55 -9.82 3.04 -15.80
CA LYS A 55 -11.06 2.27 -15.69
C LYS A 55 -11.96 2.50 -16.91
N SER A 56 -12.36 1.43 -17.57
CA SER A 56 -13.57 1.38 -18.41
C SER A 56 -14.75 0.87 -17.58
N MET A 57 -16.00 0.98 -18.08
CA MET A 57 -17.23 0.67 -17.34
C MET A 57 -17.26 -0.70 -16.63
N MET A 58 -16.49 -1.71 -17.08
CA MET A 58 -16.40 -3.01 -16.40
C MET A 58 -14.97 -3.51 -16.14
N GLN A 59 -13.91 -2.89 -16.69
CA GLN A 59 -12.56 -3.45 -16.68
C GLN A 59 -11.46 -2.38 -16.72
N ILE A 60 -10.27 -2.70 -16.21
CA ILE A 60 -9.06 -1.88 -16.40
C ILE A 60 -8.60 -2.01 -17.85
N LYS A 61 -8.44 -0.87 -18.53
CA LYS A 61 -8.15 -0.79 -19.97
C LYS A 61 -6.85 -1.50 -20.32
N GLU A 62 -5.79 -1.24 -19.57
CA GLU A 62 -4.45 -1.78 -19.80
C GLU A 62 -4.45 -3.31 -19.70
N ARG A 63 -5.17 -3.87 -18.72
CA ARG A 63 -5.34 -5.32 -18.57
C ARG A 63 -6.00 -5.92 -19.82
N LYS A 64 -7.10 -5.32 -20.25
CA LYS A 64 -7.85 -5.79 -21.44
C LYS A 64 -6.99 -5.70 -22.70
N GLU A 65 -6.25 -4.61 -22.85
CA GLU A 65 -5.37 -4.40 -24.00
C GLU A 65 -4.28 -5.47 -24.08
N MET A 66 -3.63 -5.82 -22.95
CA MET A 66 -2.64 -6.89 -22.91
C MET A 66 -3.25 -8.25 -23.22
N GLU A 67 -4.43 -8.56 -22.67
CA GLU A 67 -5.15 -9.80 -22.96
C GLU A 67 -5.47 -9.93 -24.46
N ASP A 68 -5.93 -8.84 -25.09
CA ASP A 68 -6.23 -8.81 -26.51
C ASP A 68 -4.95 -8.94 -27.37
N GLN A 69 -3.82 -8.35 -26.93
CA GLN A 69 -2.54 -8.51 -27.61
C GLN A 69 -2.05 -9.97 -27.55
N PHE A 70 -2.13 -10.63 -26.39
CA PHE A 70 -1.79 -12.05 -26.28
C PHE A 70 -2.70 -12.93 -27.15
N LYS A 71 -4.01 -12.71 -27.12
CA LYS A 71 -4.96 -13.44 -27.97
C LYS A 71 -4.61 -13.28 -29.46
N ARG A 72 -4.28 -12.06 -29.89
CA ARG A 72 -3.85 -11.80 -31.28
C ARG A 72 -2.56 -12.53 -31.63
N ALA A 73 -1.54 -12.48 -30.77
CA ALA A 73 -0.26 -13.15 -30.98
C ALA A 73 -0.39 -14.69 -31.03
N GLN A 74 -1.25 -15.26 -30.17
CA GLN A 74 -1.46 -16.71 -30.07
C GLN A 74 -2.37 -17.28 -31.16
N LYS A 75 -3.31 -16.48 -31.70
CA LYS A 75 -4.37 -16.97 -32.61
C LYS A 75 -3.87 -17.79 -33.80
N PRO A 76 -2.80 -17.41 -34.54
CA PRO A 76 -2.34 -18.20 -35.68
C PRO A 76 -1.81 -19.58 -35.26
N TRP A 77 -1.02 -19.64 -34.18
CA TRP A 77 -0.50 -20.89 -33.64
C TRP A 77 -1.63 -21.79 -33.13
N ALA A 78 -2.62 -21.22 -32.44
CA ALA A 78 -3.79 -21.97 -31.97
C ALA A 78 -4.59 -22.59 -33.14
N LYS A 79 -4.67 -21.90 -34.28
CA LYS A 79 -5.31 -22.44 -35.49
C LYS A 79 -4.52 -23.61 -36.10
N LEU A 80 -3.18 -23.49 -36.15
CA LEU A 80 -2.31 -24.58 -36.62
C LEU A 80 -2.39 -25.80 -35.69
N LEU A 81 -2.39 -25.58 -34.37
CA LEU A 81 -2.57 -26.64 -33.38
C LEU A 81 -3.91 -27.36 -33.56
N ALA A 82 -5.01 -26.63 -33.75
CA ALA A 82 -6.31 -27.23 -34.00
C ALA A 82 -6.33 -28.05 -35.30
N SER A 83 -5.61 -27.61 -36.34
CA SER A 83 -5.45 -28.36 -37.59
C SER A 83 -4.66 -29.67 -37.39
N ALA A 84 -3.54 -29.61 -36.66
CA ALA A 84 -2.72 -30.77 -36.33
C ALA A 84 -3.47 -31.80 -35.48
N GLU A 85 -4.20 -31.36 -34.44
CA GLU A 85 -5.03 -32.26 -33.62
C GLU A 85 -6.17 -32.89 -34.42
N LYS A 86 -6.76 -32.17 -35.37
CA LYS A 86 -7.74 -32.76 -36.29
C LYS A 86 -7.10 -33.82 -37.19
N ALA A 87 -5.97 -33.52 -37.82
CA ALA A 87 -5.28 -34.47 -38.71
C ALA A 87 -4.82 -35.74 -37.96
N LYS A 88 -4.36 -35.59 -36.71
CA LYS A 88 -4.07 -36.70 -35.79
C LYS A 88 -5.28 -37.57 -35.52
N ALA A 89 -6.44 -36.96 -35.22
CA ALA A 89 -7.68 -37.69 -34.99
C ALA A 89 -8.13 -38.46 -36.25
N ASP A 90 -8.06 -37.82 -37.42
CA ASP A 90 -8.39 -38.43 -38.71
C ASP A 90 -7.47 -39.63 -39.02
N TYR A 91 -6.15 -39.49 -38.80
CA TYR A 91 -5.18 -40.58 -38.96
C TYR A 91 -5.48 -41.77 -38.03
N HIS A 92 -5.71 -41.51 -36.74
CA HIS A 92 -6.05 -42.58 -35.79
C HIS A 92 -7.36 -43.28 -36.14
N ALA A 93 -8.37 -42.54 -36.63
CA ALA A 93 -9.62 -43.12 -37.11
C ALA A 93 -9.39 -44.02 -38.33
N ALA A 94 -8.59 -43.58 -39.30
CA ALA A 94 -8.22 -44.38 -40.46
C ALA A 94 -7.49 -45.68 -40.04
N CYS A 95 -6.51 -45.59 -39.13
CA CYS A 95 -5.81 -46.77 -38.62
C CYS A 95 -6.76 -47.76 -37.92
N LYS A 96 -7.75 -47.25 -37.17
CA LYS A 96 -8.75 -48.12 -36.51
C LYS A 96 -9.64 -48.82 -37.54
N MET A 97 -10.08 -48.10 -38.58
CA MET A 97 -10.90 -48.67 -39.65
C MET A 97 -10.14 -49.72 -40.47
N GLU A 98 -8.89 -49.44 -40.84
CA GLU A 98 -8.01 -50.37 -41.56
C GLU A 98 -7.80 -51.65 -40.77
N LYS A 99 -7.39 -51.56 -39.50
CA LYS A 99 -7.20 -52.73 -38.62
C LYS A 99 -8.49 -53.56 -38.48
N SER A 100 -9.63 -52.90 -38.36
CA SER A 100 -10.92 -53.59 -38.25
C SER A 100 -11.28 -54.31 -39.55
N ALA A 101 -11.04 -53.69 -40.71
CA ALA A 101 -11.30 -54.31 -42.01
C ALA A 101 -10.31 -55.45 -42.31
N ALA A 102 -9.03 -55.29 -41.97
CA ALA A 102 -8.01 -56.33 -42.11
C ALA A 102 -8.33 -57.56 -41.25
N ASN A 103 -8.81 -57.36 -40.02
CA ASN A 103 -9.27 -58.48 -39.20
C ASN A 103 -10.51 -59.18 -39.79
N GLN A 104 -11.46 -58.42 -40.37
CA GLN A 104 -12.63 -59.01 -41.02
C GLN A 104 -12.25 -59.82 -42.27
N GLU A 105 -11.35 -59.29 -43.10
CA GLU A 105 -10.84 -59.98 -44.30
C GLU A 105 -10.08 -61.25 -43.93
N ARG A 106 -9.20 -61.19 -42.92
CA ARG A 106 -8.48 -62.38 -42.42
C ARG A 106 -9.44 -63.46 -41.93
N ASN A 107 -10.47 -63.09 -41.17
CA ASN A 107 -11.46 -64.05 -40.67
C ASN A 107 -12.28 -64.65 -41.82
N ALA A 108 -12.69 -63.84 -42.80
CA ALA A 108 -13.44 -64.31 -43.97
C ALA A 108 -12.59 -65.21 -44.89
N SER A 109 -11.28 -64.94 -45.02
CA SER A 109 -10.35 -65.78 -45.80
C SER A 109 -10.16 -67.18 -45.23
N SER A 110 -10.48 -67.37 -43.95
CA SER A 110 -10.44 -68.67 -43.26
C SER A 110 -11.78 -69.42 -43.32
N ASP A 111 -12.83 -68.81 -43.86
CA ASP A 111 -14.18 -69.37 -43.97
C ASP A 111 -14.41 -69.95 -45.37
N SER A 112 -14.47 -71.28 -45.48
CA SER A 112 -14.68 -72.00 -46.74
C SER A 112 -16.07 -71.81 -47.37
N SER A 113 -17.00 -71.15 -46.67
CA SER A 113 -18.34 -70.82 -47.20
C SER A 113 -18.38 -69.50 -47.99
N MET A 114 -17.30 -68.73 -47.98
CA MET A 114 -17.22 -67.43 -48.64
C MET A 114 -16.96 -67.55 -50.15
N SER A 115 -17.69 -66.78 -50.94
CA SER A 115 -17.43 -66.68 -52.39
C SER A 115 -16.13 -65.91 -52.68
N ASN A 116 -15.42 -66.33 -53.73
CA ASN A 116 -14.23 -65.63 -54.24
C ASN A 116 -14.50 -64.14 -54.53
N ASP A 117 -15.70 -63.80 -55.00
CA ASP A 117 -16.08 -62.42 -55.31
C ASP A 117 -16.22 -61.57 -54.03
N GLN A 118 -16.70 -62.18 -52.94
CA GLN A 118 -16.80 -61.51 -51.64
C GLN A 118 -15.43 -61.32 -51.00
N LEU A 119 -14.54 -62.32 -51.10
CA LEU A 119 -13.16 -62.21 -50.62
C LEU A 119 -12.40 -61.10 -51.36
N LYS A 120 -12.51 -61.07 -52.69
CA LYS A 120 -11.90 -60.03 -53.52
C LYS A 120 -12.39 -58.63 -53.12
N LYS A 121 -13.69 -58.46 -52.90
CA LYS A 121 -14.27 -57.18 -52.45
C LYS A 121 -13.76 -56.75 -51.07
N MET A 122 -13.54 -57.70 -50.15
CA MET A 122 -12.94 -57.39 -48.84
C MET A 122 -11.47 -56.99 -48.97
N GLN A 123 -10.70 -57.65 -49.84
CA GLN A 123 -9.31 -57.28 -50.13
C GLN A 123 -9.19 -55.88 -50.74
N GLU A 124 -10.04 -55.55 -51.71
CA GLU A 124 -10.10 -54.19 -52.30
C GLU A 124 -10.44 -53.13 -51.24
N ARG A 125 -11.35 -53.45 -50.30
CA ARG A 125 -11.69 -52.56 -49.19
C ARG A 125 -10.50 -52.35 -48.23
N VAL A 126 -9.77 -53.40 -47.89
CA VAL A 126 -8.57 -53.30 -47.05
C VAL A 126 -7.50 -52.47 -47.74
N GLN A 127 -7.25 -52.70 -49.04
CA GLN A 127 -6.27 -51.93 -49.79
C GLN A 127 -6.61 -50.45 -49.82
N LYS A 128 -7.89 -50.11 -50.10
CA LYS A 128 -8.35 -48.72 -50.05
C LYS A 128 -8.14 -48.08 -48.68
N LEU A 129 -8.43 -48.79 -47.60
CA LEU A 129 -8.22 -48.27 -46.24
C LEU A 129 -6.74 -48.12 -45.89
N LYS A 130 -5.85 -48.95 -46.43
CA LYS A 130 -4.40 -48.76 -46.32
C LYS A 130 -3.95 -47.48 -47.03
N ASP A 131 -4.47 -47.21 -48.22
CA ASP A 131 -4.19 -45.98 -48.96
C ASP A 131 -4.72 -44.74 -48.20
N ASP A 132 -5.91 -44.84 -47.58
CA ASP A 132 -6.47 -43.79 -46.72
C ASP A 132 -5.62 -43.55 -45.45
N VAL A 133 -5.05 -44.60 -44.85
CA VAL A 133 -4.08 -44.48 -43.73
C VAL A 133 -2.81 -43.76 -44.19
N ALA A 134 -2.26 -44.12 -45.35
CA ALA A 134 -1.05 -43.48 -45.87
C ALA A 134 -1.29 -41.98 -46.15
N LYS A 135 -2.43 -41.65 -46.80
CA LYS A 135 -2.81 -40.27 -47.09
C LYS A 135 -3.08 -39.43 -45.84
N SER A 136 -3.76 -39.99 -44.85
CA SER A 136 -4.01 -39.29 -43.57
C SER A 136 -2.74 -39.11 -42.75
N ARG A 137 -1.79 -40.06 -42.83
CA ARG A 137 -0.46 -39.92 -42.25
C ARG A 137 0.33 -38.78 -42.85
N GLU A 138 0.44 -38.72 -44.18
CA GLU A 138 1.15 -37.65 -44.89
C GLU A 138 0.56 -36.28 -44.52
N ARG A 139 -0.77 -36.17 -44.51
CA ARG A 139 -1.45 -34.94 -44.07
C ARG A 139 -1.13 -34.58 -42.63
N TYR A 140 -1.09 -35.55 -41.71
CA TYR A 140 -0.75 -35.30 -40.32
C TYR A 140 0.70 -34.83 -40.19
N GLU A 141 1.65 -35.51 -40.83
CA GLU A 141 3.07 -35.12 -40.88
C GLU A 141 3.25 -33.70 -41.46
N GLN A 142 2.50 -33.35 -42.52
CA GLN A 142 2.48 -32.00 -43.08
C GLN A 142 2.02 -30.95 -42.04
N THR A 143 0.88 -31.17 -41.38
CA THR A 143 0.39 -30.21 -40.36
C THR A 143 1.33 -30.07 -39.17
N LEU A 144 2.09 -31.14 -38.82
CA LEU A 144 3.12 -31.09 -37.80
C LEU A 144 4.34 -30.26 -38.24
N ASN A 145 4.73 -30.34 -39.51
CA ASN A 145 5.80 -29.52 -40.04
C ASN A 145 5.39 -28.04 -40.09
N GLU A 146 4.18 -27.72 -40.55
CA GLU A 146 3.66 -26.35 -40.60
C GLU A 146 3.66 -25.68 -39.21
N ILE A 147 3.18 -26.36 -38.16
CA ILE A 147 3.21 -25.80 -36.80
C ILE A 147 4.64 -25.67 -36.27
N LYS A 148 5.51 -26.64 -36.57
CA LYS A 148 6.93 -26.62 -36.15
C LYS A 148 7.67 -25.43 -36.75
N GLU A 149 7.45 -25.14 -38.03
CA GLU A 149 8.02 -23.99 -38.72
C GLU A 149 7.49 -22.66 -38.18
N TYR A 150 6.25 -22.63 -37.68
CA TYR A 150 5.65 -21.43 -37.09
C TYR A 150 6.10 -21.16 -35.64
N ASN A 151 6.63 -22.17 -34.92
CA ASN A 151 6.99 -22.04 -33.51
C ASN A 151 7.90 -20.83 -33.18
N PRO A 152 8.97 -20.52 -33.96
CA PRO A 152 9.80 -19.35 -33.71
C PRO A 152 9.01 -18.03 -33.76
N VAL A 153 8.11 -17.87 -34.74
CA VAL A 153 7.27 -16.68 -34.91
C VAL A 153 6.29 -16.53 -33.75
N TYR A 154 5.71 -17.65 -33.30
CA TYR A 154 4.85 -17.68 -32.11
C TYR A 154 5.61 -17.24 -30.86
N ILE A 155 6.80 -17.82 -30.61
CA ILE A 155 7.63 -17.49 -29.45
C ILE A 155 7.97 -16.00 -29.46
N GLU A 156 8.47 -15.49 -30.59
CA GLU A 156 8.82 -14.08 -30.72
C GLU A 156 7.63 -13.15 -30.47
N SER A 157 6.47 -13.44 -31.09
CA SER A 157 5.26 -12.64 -30.93
C SER A 157 4.77 -12.62 -29.48
N MET A 158 4.77 -13.78 -28.79
CA MET A 158 4.40 -13.88 -27.38
C MET A 158 5.42 -13.17 -26.48
N THR A 159 6.71 -13.32 -26.74
CA THR A 159 7.78 -12.64 -26.02
C THR A 159 7.66 -11.12 -26.14
N ASN A 160 7.30 -10.58 -27.31
CA ASN A 160 7.13 -9.15 -27.50
C ASN A 160 5.98 -8.57 -26.67
N VAL A 161 4.85 -9.28 -26.57
CA VAL A 161 3.76 -8.86 -25.68
C VAL A 161 4.19 -8.97 -24.21
N PHE A 162 4.88 -10.06 -23.85
CA PHE A 162 5.38 -10.27 -22.49
C PHE A 162 6.37 -9.20 -22.04
N ARG A 163 7.29 -8.76 -22.91
CA ARG A 163 8.24 -7.66 -22.61
C ARG A 163 7.51 -6.37 -22.23
N LYS A 164 6.44 -6.01 -22.94
CA LYS A 164 5.60 -4.85 -22.57
C LYS A 164 4.99 -5.01 -21.17
N CYS A 165 4.54 -6.22 -20.82
CA CYS A 165 4.05 -6.48 -19.46
C CYS A 165 5.17 -6.32 -18.41
N GLN A 166 6.40 -6.75 -18.73
CA GLN A 166 7.56 -6.56 -17.86
C GLN A 166 7.90 -5.08 -17.68
N GLU A 167 7.91 -4.28 -18.74
CA GLU A 167 8.16 -2.83 -18.69
C GLU A 167 7.12 -2.09 -17.82
N MET A 168 5.84 -2.47 -17.95
CA MET A 168 4.77 -1.93 -17.11
C MET A 168 4.95 -2.32 -15.64
N GLU A 169 5.33 -3.57 -15.37
CA GLU A 169 5.55 -4.05 -14.01
C GLU A 169 6.81 -3.44 -13.38
N GLU A 170 7.89 -3.27 -14.15
CA GLU A 170 9.10 -2.57 -13.74
C GLU A 170 8.77 -1.14 -13.29
N THR A 171 7.95 -0.42 -14.07
CA THR A 171 7.47 0.92 -13.72
C THR A 171 6.74 0.92 -12.37
N ARG A 172 5.86 -0.07 -12.13
CA ARG A 172 5.15 -0.23 -10.85
C ARG A 172 6.12 -0.52 -9.70
N LEU A 173 7.06 -1.44 -9.89
CA LEU A 173 8.02 -1.83 -8.86
C LEU A 173 8.95 -0.68 -8.47
N CYS A 174 9.47 0.05 -9.46
CA CYS A 174 10.28 1.25 -9.23
C CYS A 174 9.48 2.33 -8.48
N PHE A 175 8.23 2.57 -8.88
CA PHE A 175 7.35 3.49 -8.18
C PHE A 175 7.14 3.09 -6.71
N PHE A 176 6.82 1.82 -6.45
CA PHE A 176 6.61 1.31 -5.09
C PHE A 176 7.86 1.46 -4.22
N LYS A 177 9.04 1.20 -4.76
CA LYS A 177 10.31 1.43 -4.05
C LYS A 177 10.45 2.89 -3.61
N ASN A 178 10.14 3.84 -4.50
CA ASN A 178 10.20 5.26 -4.18
C ASN A 178 9.19 5.67 -3.12
N VAL A 179 7.96 5.15 -3.19
CA VAL A 179 6.91 5.36 -2.17
C VAL A 179 7.36 4.84 -0.80
N LEU A 180 7.99 3.66 -0.75
CA LEU A 180 8.51 3.10 0.51
C LEU A 180 9.59 3.99 1.12
N PHE A 181 10.47 4.57 0.30
CA PHE A 181 11.44 5.57 0.79
C PHE A 181 10.76 6.85 1.28
N SER A 182 9.71 7.33 0.61
CA SER A 182 8.92 8.48 1.08
C SER A 182 8.28 8.20 2.45
N ILE A 183 7.71 7.00 2.64
CA ILE A 183 7.13 6.58 3.92
C ILE A 183 8.21 6.53 5.01
N HIS A 184 9.35 5.90 4.72
CA HIS A 184 10.49 5.85 5.64
C HIS A 184 10.92 7.24 6.07
N LYS A 185 11.08 8.16 5.12
CA LYS A 185 11.45 9.56 5.39
C LYS A 185 10.43 10.26 6.28
N CYS A 186 9.12 10.06 6.06
CA CYS A 186 8.08 10.64 6.90
C CYS A 186 8.12 10.08 8.33
N LEU A 187 8.42 8.79 8.50
CA LEU A 187 8.44 8.12 9.80
C LEU A 187 9.73 8.37 10.59
N ASN A 188 10.82 8.75 9.92
CA ASN A 188 12.12 8.95 10.56
C ASN A 188 12.20 10.27 11.33
N ILE A 189 11.64 10.28 12.53
CA ILE A 189 11.61 11.46 13.43
C ILE A 189 13.01 11.89 13.85
N SER A 190 13.99 10.97 13.86
CA SER A 190 15.36 11.28 14.30
C SER A 190 16.08 12.29 13.41
N GLU A 191 15.65 12.41 12.15
CA GLU A 191 16.17 13.40 11.19
C GLU A 191 15.39 14.71 11.21
N ASP A 192 14.30 14.81 11.99
CA ASP A 192 13.54 16.06 12.10
C ASP A 192 14.32 17.09 12.93
N PRO A 193 14.61 18.28 12.38
CA PRO A 193 15.43 19.29 13.06
C PRO A 193 14.73 19.88 14.31
N SER A 194 13.41 19.75 14.43
CA SER A 194 12.67 20.21 15.61
C SER A 194 12.84 19.26 16.79
N LEU A 195 13.12 17.97 16.57
CA LEU A 195 13.21 16.98 17.64
C LEU A 195 14.33 17.32 18.65
N PRO A 196 15.61 17.56 18.24
CA PRO A 196 16.64 17.98 19.18
C PRO A 196 16.34 19.31 19.87
N GLN A 197 15.62 20.21 19.18
CA GLN A 197 15.27 21.52 19.72
C GLN A 197 14.24 21.43 20.84
N ILE A 198 13.24 20.54 20.71
CA ILE A 198 12.25 20.26 21.76
C ILE A 198 12.95 19.85 23.06
N TYR A 199 13.88 18.89 22.99
CA TYR A 199 14.61 18.43 24.15
C TYR A 199 15.54 19.50 24.74
N LYS A 200 16.24 20.27 23.90
CA LYS A 200 17.11 21.36 24.36
C LYS A 200 16.35 22.46 25.09
N GLU A 201 15.18 22.85 24.59
CA GLU A 201 14.35 23.88 25.22
C GLU A 201 13.77 23.40 26.56
N PHE A 202 13.33 22.15 26.63
CA PHE A 202 12.85 21.58 27.90
C PHE A 202 13.98 21.49 28.94
N HIS A 203 15.15 20.98 28.54
CA HIS A 203 16.34 20.96 29.40
C HIS A 203 16.72 22.36 29.89
N HIS A 204 16.69 23.37 29.01
CA HIS A 204 16.96 24.75 29.38
C HIS A 204 15.93 25.29 30.39
N THR A 205 14.65 24.95 30.21
CA THR A 205 13.56 25.35 31.12
C THR A 205 13.77 24.75 32.53
N ILE A 206 14.17 23.48 32.62
CA ILE A 206 14.53 22.83 33.88
C ILE A 206 15.75 23.53 34.51
N ASN A 207 16.79 23.80 33.73
CA ASN A 207 18.02 24.42 34.23
C ASN A 207 17.83 25.86 34.73
N ASN A 208 16.74 26.53 34.34
CA ASN A 208 16.38 27.86 34.83
C ASN A 208 15.65 27.83 36.18
N ALA A 209 15.29 26.66 36.70
CA ALA A 209 14.74 26.53 38.04
C ALA A 209 15.77 26.96 39.09
N ASP A 210 15.39 27.90 39.94
CA ASP A 210 16.28 28.60 40.87
C ASP A 210 15.63 28.68 42.24
N HIS A 211 16.01 27.74 43.10
CA HIS A 211 15.52 27.65 44.47
C HIS A 211 15.76 28.94 45.28
N GLN A 212 16.83 29.70 45.01
CA GLN A 212 17.10 30.92 45.78
C GLN A 212 16.10 32.02 45.42
N LYS A 213 15.73 32.15 44.14
CA LYS A 213 14.68 33.07 43.70
C LYS A 213 13.33 32.71 44.30
N ASP A 214 12.99 31.43 44.29
CA ASP A 214 11.71 30.94 44.81
C ASP A 214 11.60 31.16 46.32
N LEU A 215 12.63 30.81 47.10
CA LEU A 215 12.69 31.05 48.54
C LEU A 215 12.64 32.55 48.90
N LYS A 216 13.36 33.38 48.14
CA LYS A 216 13.36 34.84 48.33
C LYS A 216 11.96 35.43 48.07
N TRP A 217 11.32 35.01 46.98
CA TRP A 217 9.95 35.42 46.66
C TRP A 217 8.98 35.03 47.78
N TRP A 218 9.05 33.79 48.27
CA TRP A 218 8.20 33.33 49.37
C TRP A 218 8.39 34.15 50.65
N SER A 219 9.64 34.40 51.04
CA SER A 219 9.97 35.18 52.25
C SER A 219 9.41 36.61 52.21
N ASN A 220 9.40 37.23 51.03
CA ASN A 220 8.88 38.59 50.81
C ASN A 220 7.35 38.66 50.78
N ASN A 221 6.69 37.62 50.28
CA ASN A 221 5.25 37.62 50.04
C ASN A 221 4.43 36.95 51.15
N HIS A 222 5.03 35.99 51.87
CA HIS A 222 4.35 35.14 52.85
C HIS A 222 5.19 34.91 54.13
N GLY A 223 6.33 35.58 54.28
CA GLY A 223 7.28 35.31 55.36
C GLY A 223 7.77 36.56 56.09
N VAL A 224 8.95 36.42 56.70
CA VAL A 224 9.54 37.40 57.62
C VAL A 224 9.86 38.76 56.99
N ASN A 225 9.91 38.86 55.66
CA ASN A 225 10.21 40.10 54.96
C ASN A 225 8.94 40.86 54.52
N MET A 226 7.75 40.39 54.90
CA MET A 226 6.52 41.14 54.70
C MET A 226 6.56 42.44 55.50
N GLY A 227 6.06 43.53 54.91
CA GLY A 227 5.92 44.80 55.61
C GLY A 227 4.99 44.66 56.81
N MET A 228 5.50 44.92 58.01
CA MET A 228 4.72 44.88 59.24
C MET A 228 4.59 46.29 59.84
N SER A 229 3.35 46.74 60.02
CA SER A 229 3.05 47.95 60.79
C SER A 229 2.99 47.57 62.27
N TRP A 230 4.15 47.63 62.93
CA TRP A 230 4.22 47.37 64.37
C TRP A 230 3.34 48.36 65.15
N PRO A 231 2.71 47.94 66.26
CA PRO A 231 1.89 48.83 67.06
C PRO A 231 2.69 50.05 67.53
N THR A 232 2.22 51.23 67.13
CA THR A 232 2.73 52.51 67.62
C THR A 232 1.68 53.18 68.49
N PHE A 233 2.10 54.12 69.34
CA PHE A 233 1.17 54.93 70.11
C PHE A 233 0.20 55.66 69.18
N VAL A 234 -1.09 55.41 69.33
CA VAL A 234 -2.17 56.07 68.58
C VAL A 234 -2.98 56.93 69.53
N VAL A 235 -3.13 58.21 69.20
CA VAL A 235 -4.02 59.13 69.92
C VAL A 235 -5.41 58.98 69.34
N SER A 236 -6.39 58.66 70.17
CA SER A 236 -7.80 58.70 69.78
C SER A 236 -8.19 60.16 69.54
N ALA A 237 -8.48 60.50 68.29
CA ALA A 237 -8.99 61.82 67.95
C ALA A 237 -10.43 61.96 68.48
N TRP A 238 -10.57 62.32 69.75
CA TRP A 238 -11.76 62.99 70.24
C TRP A 238 -11.58 64.48 69.99
N THR A 239 -11.96 64.94 68.81
CA THR A 239 -12.12 66.38 68.56
C THR A 239 -13.52 66.67 68.04
N VAL A 240 -14.16 67.57 68.78
CA VAL A 240 -15.48 68.14 68.64
C VAL A 240 -15.70 68.76 67.26
N SER A 241 -16.94 68.64 66.79
CA SER A 241 -17.53 69.24 65.59
C SER A 241 -17.08 70.68 65.31
N SER A 242 -16.75 70.98 64.05
CA SER A 242 -17.33 72.08 63.29
C SER A 242 -17.04 71.90 61.79
N GLU A 243 -18.00 72.34 60.98
CA GLU A 243 -18.22 72.06 59.57
C GLU A 243 -17.01 72.38 58.66
N ASN A 244 -16.66 71.46 57.75
CA ASN A 244 -17.05 71.54 56.34
C ASN A 244 -16.53 70.36 55.49
N GLY A 245 -17.45 69.71 54.76
CA GLY A 245 -17.23 69.18 53.41
C GLY A 245 -16.11 68.15 53.11
N ARG A 246 -16.45 66.87 53.32
CA ARG A 246 -16.00 65.62 52.63
C ARG A 246 -15.54 65.79 51.15
N ASN A 247 -14.66 64.99 50.53
CA ASN A 247 -13.99 63.69 50.81
C ASN A 247 -12.87 63.46 49.77
N PRO A 248 -11.72 62.86 50.11
CA PRO A 248 -10.96 61.99 49.20
C PRO A 248 -11.22 60.51 49.54
N GLY A 249 -11.30 59.66 48.51
CA GLY A 249 -11.63 58.23 48.63
C GLY A 249 -10.56 57.42 49.35
N ASP A 250 -11.01 56.70 50.39
CA ASP A 250 -10.23 55.74 51.16
C ASP A 250 -9.89 54.49 50.34
N ARG A 251 -8.61 54.09 50.38
CA ARG A 251 -8.22 52.68 50.22
C ARG A 251 -8.17 52.07 51.61
N VAL A 252 -9.12 51.19 51.89
CA VAL A 252 -9.08 50.34 53.07
C VAL A 252 -8.12 49.20 52.80
N CYS A 253 -7.08 49.10 53.62
CA CYS A 253 -6.25 47.92 53.76
C CYS A 253 -7.02 46.88 54.58
N ASP A 254 -7.34 45.74 53.98
CA ASP A 254 -7.84 44.59 54.73
C ASP A 254 -6.69 43.96 55.53
N ALA A 255 -6.78 44.15 56.85
CA ALA A 255 -5.97 43.49 57.83
C ALA A 255 -6.38 42.01 57.96
N CYS A 256 -5.37 41.16 58.10
CA CYS A 256 -5.38 39.81 58.69
C CYS A 256 -6.73 39.09 58.79
N ALA A 257 -6.97 38.19 57.84
CA ALA A 257 -7.73 36.97 58.08
C ALA A 257 -6.95 35.79 57.49
N LEU A 258 -6.07 35.21 58.30
CA LEU A 258 -5.76 33.77 58.42
C LEU A 258 -4.94 33.58 59.70
#